data_AF-A0A1B8EIV1-F1
#
_entry.id   AF-A0A1B8EIV1-F1
#
_cell.length_a   1.000
_cell.length_b   1.000
_cell.length_c   1.000
_cell.angle_alpha   90.00
_cell.angle_beta   90.00
_cell.angle_gamma   90.00
#
_symmetry.space_group_name_H-M   'P 1'
#
loop_
_entity.id
_entity.type
_entity.pdbx_description
1 polymer ?
#
loop_
_entity_poly.entity_id
_entity_poly.type
_entity_poly.pdbx_seq_one_letter_code
_entity_poly.pdbx_strand_id
1 'polypeptide(L)'
;MSISHKISSDPQTVRRMRQRALVHQAAAITTMRESISSGNVSGTEDWLLATAILLTLFDNRDPSCHAWSGGTHVRVIIQLFKCRQAVQIRHRAEAECDNDTPHLGFERICYESLLFHGTIMMTYNRNFDILVTNEAWQIICEYFQSCLLPVGQDKENWPLLCVPYNLFHLIVRISRLARRSPLGEDDLAIAAAITLELRRWGDLLALDLSSPGKLYVLATKILLDNVLSRQLDNMCLKDSIKTGVRYFVNEMATVAVGPLFSRYNLWPLSIVEHIATDAEDKRLIKGKMAEMLRSMDGGGVMEVPQELIDRFLDIPGL
;
A
#
# COMPACT_ATOMS: atom_id res chain seq x y z
N MET A 1 23.07 19.21 0.49
CA MET A 1 23.25 19.03 1.95
C MET A 1 22.66 17.68 2.33
N SER A 2 23.49 16.68 2.62
CA SER A 2 23.02 15.37 3.07
C SER A 2 22.70 15.47 4.56
N ILE A 3 21.41 15.53 4.90
CA ILE A 3 20.98 15.44 6.30
C ILE A 3 21.15 13.97 6.69
N SER A 4 22.29 13.64 7.27
CA SER A 4 22.50 12.37 7.96
C SER A 4 21.62 12.36 9.20
N HIS A 5 20.37 11.90 9.07
CA HIS A 5 19.50 11.62 10.20
C HIS A 5 20.04 10.40 10.94
N LYS A 6 21.02 10.60 11.83
CA LYS A 6 21.28 9.63 12.90
C LYS A 6 20.14 9.74 13.90
N ILE A 7 19.17 8.84 13.77
CA ILE A 7 18.08 8.68 14.75
C ILE A 7 18.73 8.18 16.05
N SER A 8 18.48 8.91 17.15
CA SER A 8 19.03 8.55 18.46
C SER A 8 18.46 7.20 18.90
N SER A 9 19.34 6.28 19.31
CA SER A 9 18.96 5.01 19.92
C SER A 9 18.66 5.11 21.42
N ASP A 10 18.85 6.29 22.03
CA ASP A 10 18.53 6.53 23.44
C ASP A 10 17.02 6.42 23.69
N PRO A 11 16.57 5.46 24.53
CA PRO A 11 15.14 5.24 24.79
C PRO A 11 14.41 6.48 25.32
N GLN A 12 15.08 7.34 26.09
CA GLN A 12 14.47 8.57 26.60
C GLN A 12 14.23 9.58 25.47
N THR A 13 15.21 9.74 24.58
CA THR A 13 15.08 10.58 23.38
C THR A 13 13.97 10.06 22.47
N VAL A 14 13.93 8.76 22.18
CA VAL A 14 12.87 8.14 21.36
C VAL A 14 11.49 8.40 21.97
N ARG A 15 11.33 8.19 23.29
CA ARG A 15 10.07 8.46 24.00
C ARG A 15 9.66 9.93 23.94
N ARG A 16 10.61 10.87 24.12
CA ARG A 16 10.34 12.31 24.01
C ARG A 16 9.92 12.71 22.60
N MET A 17 10.57 12.17 21.57
CA MET A 17 10.23 12.46 20.18
C MET A 17 8.85 11.89 19.82
N ARG A 18 8.52 10.67 20.29
CA ARG A 18 7.18 10.10 20.14
C ARG A 18 6.12 10.99 20.80
N GLN A 19 6.35 11.44 22.03
CA GLN A 19 5.42 12.35 22.71
C GLN A 19 5.19 13.65 21.93
N ARG A 20 6.26 14.24 21.38
CA ARG A 20 6.15 15.44 20.55
C ARG A 20 5.36 15.17 19.28
N ALA A 21 5.61 14.05 18.61
CA ALA A 21 4.89 13.68 17.40
C ALA A 21 3.39 13.50 17.66
N LEU A 22 3.01 12.87 18.78
CA LEU A 22 1.60 12.74 19.20
C LEU A 22 0.94 14.10 19.47
N VAL A 23 1.66 15.04 20.10
CA VAL A 23 1.17 16.41 20.32
C VAL A 23 0.96 17.14 18.99
N HIS A 24 1.90 17.03 18.05
CA HIS A 24 1.75 17.62 16.72
C HIS A 24 0.62 16.99 15.92
N GLN A 25 0.43 15.67 16.03
CA GLN A 25 -0.68 14.96 15.40
C GLN A 25 -2.03 15.48 15.89
N ALA A 26 -2.20 15.56 17.21
CA ALA A 26 -3.43 16.08 17.82
C ALA A 26 -3.70 17.52 17.41
N ALA A 27 -2.67 18.38 17.41
CA ALA A 27 -2.77 19.75 16.95
C ALA A 27 -3.19 19.84 15.47
N ALA A 28 -2.57 19.06 14.59
CA ALA A 28 -2.90 19.04 13.17
C ALA A 28 -4.36 18.61 12.91
N ILE A 29 -4.84 17.58 13.63
CA ILE A 29 -6.24 17.14 13.55
C ILE A 29 -7.20 18.24 14.01
N THR A 30 -6.89 18.91 15.12
CA THR A 30 -7.69 20.03 15.65
C THR A 30 -7.74 21.18 14.64
N THR A 31 -6.58 21.64 14.15
CA THR A 31 -6.52 22.73 13.17
C THR A 31 -7.27 22.39 11.89
N MET A 32 -7.11 21.18 11.34
CA MET A 32 -7.90 20.76 10.18
C MET A 32 -9.40 20.80 10.45
N ARG A 33 -9.84 20.29 11.61
CA ARG A 33 -11.26 20.29 11.97
C ARG A 33 -11.81 21.70 12.09
N GLU A 34 -11.07 22.60 12.71
CA GLU A 34 -11.43 24.02 12.83
C GLU A 34 -11.54 24.69 11.46
N SER A 35 -10.53 24.53 10.60
CA SER A 35 -10.53 25.08 9.23
C SER A 35 -11.71 24.56 8.40
N ILE A 36 -12.04 23.27 8.51
CA ILE A 36 -13.20 22.67 7.84
C ILE A 36 -14.50 23.26 8.40
N SER A 37 -14.64 23.31 9.72
CA SER A 37 -15.87 23.75 10.39
C SER A 37 -16.15 25.24 10.16
N SER A 38 -15.12 26.06 10.02
CA SER A 38 -15.25 27.48 9.71
C SER A 38 -15.46 27.76 8.22
N GLY A 39 -15.41 26.74 7.35
CA GLY A 39 -15.49 26.92 5.90
C GLY A 39 -14.27 27.61 5.28
N ASN A 40 -13.13 27.61 5.97
CA ASN A 40 -11.90 28.25 5.49
C ASN A 40 -11.16 27.43 4.43
N VAL A 41 -11.64 26.22 4.15
CA VAL A 41 -11.05 25.30 3.18
C VAL A 41 -12.09 24.75 2.22
N SER A 42 -11.69 24.55 0.97
CA SER A 42 -12.52 23.96 -0.09
C SER A 42 -12.29 22.44 -0.23
N GLY A 43 -11.21 21.91 0.35
CA GLY A 43 -10.76 20.54 0.17
C GLY A 43 -9.85 20.34 -1.05
N THR A 44 -9.50 21.41 -1.75
CA THR A 44 -8.56 21.36 -2.90
C THR A 44 -7.13 21.72 -2.53
N GLU A 45 -6.86 22.02 -1.27
CA GLU A 45 -5.56 22.48 -0.79
C GLU A 45 -4.55 21.33 -0.65
N ASP A 46 -3.32 21.54 -1.13
CA ASP A 46 -2.25 20.51 -1.09
C ASP A 46 -1.89 20.11 0.33
N TRP A 47 -1.89 21.07 1.25
CA TRP A 47 -1.56 20.81 2.64
C TRP A 47 -2.59 19.89 3.33
N LEU A 48 -3.88 19.93 2.96
CA LEU A 48 -4.90 19.02 3.50
C LEU A 48 -4.63 17.59 3.06
N LEU A 49 -4.35 17.40 1.77
CA LEU A 49 -4.07 16.10 1.20
C LEU A 49 -2.77 15.51 1.78
N ALA A 50 -1.71 16.32 1.84
CA ALA A 50 -0.45 15.94 2.46
C ALA A 50 -0.63 15.56 3.94
N THR A 51 -1.40 16.35 4.70
CA THR A 51 -1.65 16.07 6.11
C THR A 51 -2.42 14.77 6.29
N ALA A 52 -3.45 14.50 5.49
CA ALA A 52 -4.20 13.24 5.57
C ALA A 52 -3.32 12.01 5.27
N ILE A 53 -2.39 12.10 4.31
CA ILE A 53 -1.42 11.04 4.01
C ILE A 53 -0.43 10.86 5.16
N LEU A 54 0.11 11.94 5.71
CA LEU A 54 1.03 11.88 6.85
C LEU A 54 0.38 11.29 8.10
N LEU A 55 -0.90 11.61 8.37
CA LEU A 55 -1.66 10.99 9.45
C LEU A 55 -1.89 9.49 9.21
N THR A 56 -2.18 9.11 7.96
CA THR A 56 -2.28 7.68 7.58
C THR A 56 -0.97 6.94 7.86
N LEU A 57 0.17 7.53 7.49
CA LEU A 57 1.49 6.98 7.75
C LEU A 57 1.78 6.87 9.24
N PHE A 58 1.46 7.92 10.01
CA PHE A 58 1.67 7.93 11.45
C PHE A 58 0.85 6.84 12.16
N ASP A 59 -0.44 6.74 11.87
CA ASP A 59 -1.34 5.76 12.49
C ASP A 59 -0.98 4.31 12.16
N ASN A 60 -0.52 4.06 10.93
CA ASN A 60 -0.03 2.75 10.52
C ASN A 60 1.26 2.34 11.25
N ARG A 61 1.97 3.31 11.86
CA ARG A 61 3.24 3.08 12.58
C ARG A 61 3.08 3.10 14.08
N ASP A 62 2.08 3.79 14.61
CA ASP A 62 1.91 3.92 16.06
C ASP A 62 1.33 2.64 16.68
N PRO A 63 2.08 1.90 17.52
CA PRO A 63 1.57 0.68 18.14
C PRO A 63 0.36 0.92 19.06
N SER A 64 0.13 2.17 19.51
CA SER A 64 -1.06 2.52 20.30
C SER A 64 -2.31 2.79 19.46
N CYS A 65 -2.18 2.97 18.14
CA CYS A 65 -3.32 3.09 17.25
C CYS A 65 -3.78 1.71 16.77
N HIS A 66 -5.09 1.47 16.80
CA HIS A 66 -5.66 0.28 16.17
C HIS A 66 -5.40 0.29 14.66
N ALA A 67 -5.11 -0.88 14.07
CA ALA A 67 -4.81 -1.02 12.64
C ALA A 67 -5.88 -0.41 11.71
N TRP A 68 -7.13 -0.26 12.17
CA TRP A 68 -8.22 0.33 11.40
C TRP A 68 -8.30 1.87 11.43
N SER A 69 -7.56 2.57 12.30
CA SER A 69 -7.66 4.04 12.42
C SER A 69 -7.22 4.75 11.13
N GLY A 70 -6.22 4.18 10.44
CA GLY A 70 -5.77 4.65 9.12
C GLY A 70 -6.88 4.66 8.05
N GLY A 71 -7.91 3.81 8.18
CA GLY A 71 -9.03 3.77 7.25
C GLY A 71 -9.81 5.09 7.17
N THR A 72 -9.89 5.83 8.28
CA THR A 72 -10.54 7.16 8.29
C THR A 72 -9.74 8.15 7.45
N HIS A 73 -8.42 8.17 7.58
CA HIS A 73 -7.57 9.07 6.81
C HIS A 73 -7.58 8.73 5.31
N VAL A 74 -7.61 7.45 4.94
CA VAL A 74 -7.79 7.03 3.54
C VAL A 74 -9.14 7.47 2.97
N ARG A 75 -10.22 7.42 3.76
CA ARG A 75 -11.54 7.97 3.37
C ARG A 75 -11.46 9.47 3.10
N VAL A 76 -10.77 10.21 3.96
CA VAL A 76 -10.54 11.65 3.78
C VAL A 76 -9.77 11.93 2.50
N ILE A 77 -8.70 11.18 2.21
CA ILE A 77 -7.91 11.32 0.97
C ILE A 77 -8.81 11.18 -0.28
N ILE A 78 -9.66 10.16 -0.33
CA ILE A 78 -10.59 9.98 -1.45
C ILE A 78 -11.58 11.14 -1.54
N GLN A 79 -12.11 11.62 -0.42
CA GLN A 79 -13.01 12.77 -0.41
C GLN A 79 -12.32 14.04 -0.93
N LEU A 80 -11.05 14.27 -0.57
CA LEU A 80 -10.28 15.40 -1.09
C LEU A 80 -10.07 15.28 -2.61
N PHE A 81 -9.79 14.08 -3.13
CA PHE A 81 -9.71 13.87 -4.58
C PHE A 81 -11.04 14.15 -5.29
N LYS A 82 -12.17 13.76 -4.70
CA LYS A 82 -13.51 14.12 -5.23
C LYS A 82 -13.70 15.64 -5.31
N CYS A 83 -13.33 16.37 -4.26
CA CYS A 83 -13.39 17.83 -4.26
C CYS A 83 -12.52 18.42 -5.38
N ARG A 84 -11.28 17.95 -5.52
CA ARG A 84 -10.35 18.40 -6.57
C ARG A 84 -10.87 18.11 -7.98
N GLN A 85 -11.36 16.91 -8.23
CA GLN A 85 -11.91 16.53 -9.53
C GLN A 85 -13.14 17.38 -9.89
N ALA A 86 -14.03 17.66 -8.92
CA ALA A 86 -15.18 18.52 -9.14
C ALA A 86 -14.78 19.96 -9.54
N VAL A 87 -13.68 20.47 -8.99
CA VAL A 87 -13.11 21.78 -9.38
C VAL A 87 -12.43 21.71 -10.75
N GLN A 88 -11.64 20.66 -11.02
CA GLN A 88 -10.98 20.48 -12.32
C GLN A 88 -11.98 20.32 -13.48
N ILE A 89 -13.10 19.63 -13.29
CA ILE A 89 -14.16 19.52 -14.30
C ILE A 89 -14.75 20.89 -14.63
N ARG A 90 -14.92 21.77 -13.62
CA ARG A 90 -15.42 23.14 -13.81
C ARG A 90 -14.42 24.03 -14.56
N HIS A 91 -13.13 23.90 -14.27
CA HIS A 91 -12.09 24.73 -14.88
C HIS A 91 -11.51 24.19 -16.20
N ARG A 92 -11.70 22.90 -16.54
CA ARG A 92 -11.35 22.36 -17.88
C ARG A 92 -12.13 23.03 -19.01
N ALA A 93 -13.22 23.72 -18.72
CA ALA A 93 -13.95 24.55 -19.68
C ALA A 93 -13.25 25.89 -19.99
N GLU A 94 -12.26 26.32 -19.17
CA GLU A 94 -11.74 27.70 -19.18
C GLU A 94 -10.21 27.81 -19.11
N ALA A 95 -9.44 26.75 -18.85
CA ALA A 95 -8.01 26.86 -18.58
C ALA A 95 -7.09 26.28 -19.67
N GLU A 96 -6.18 27.12 -20.19
CA GLU A 96 -4.92 26.71 -20.80
C GLU A 96 -4.02 26.08 -19.69
N CYS A 97 -3.45 24.92 -19.98
CA CYS A 97 -2.76 24.09 -18.98
C CYS A 97 -1.42 24.74 -18.59
N ASP A 98 -1.36 25.33 -17.39
CA ASP A 98 -0.09 25.77 -16.81
C ASP A 98 0.66 24.53 -16.29
N ASN A 99 1.67 24.12 -17.05
CA ASN A 99 2.40 22.86 -16.87
C ASN A 99 3.47 22.98 -15.77
N ASP A 100 3.10 23.39 -14.56
CA ASP A 100 4.08 23.48 -13.48
C ASP A 100 4.44 22.08 -12.94
N THR A 101 5.68 21.67 -13.17
CA THR A 101 6.19 20.31 -12.96
C THR A 101 6.12 19.81 -11.50
N PRO A 102 6.34 20.66 -10.46
CA PRO A 102 6.27 20.23 -9.06
C PRO A 102 4.87 19.78 -8.60
N HIS A 103 3.82 20.46 -9.05
CA HIS A 103 2.43 20.12 -8.68
C HIS A 103 2.01 18.75 -9.23
N LEU A 104 2.42 18.43 -10.46
CA LEU A 104 2.19 17.13 -11.08
C LEU A 104 2.83 15.99 -10.28
N GLY A 105 4.07 16.20 -9.81
CA GLY A 105 4.80 15.22 -9.00
C GLY A 105 4.17 14.99 -7.62
N PHE A 106 3.69 16.06 -6.97
CA PHE A 106 2.97 15.95 -5.71
C PHE A 106 1.67 15.16 -5.84
N GLU A 107 0.86 15.47 -6.86
CA GLU A 107 -0.37 14.72 -7.16
C GLU A 107 -0.08 13.23 -7.38
N ARG A 108 0.97 12.91 -8.15
CA ARG A 108 1.39 11.51 -8.39
C ARG A 108 1.67 10.77 -7.10
N ILE A 109 2.46 11.37 -6.21
CA ILE A 109 2.78 10.81 -4.90
C ILE A 109 1.50 10.58 -4.08
N CYS A 110 0.54 11.49 -4.15
CA CYS A 110 -0.71 11.37 -3.42
C CYS A 110 -1.61 10.22 -3.93
N TYR A 111 -1.76 10.08 -5.25
CA TYR A 111 -2.51 8.97 -5.85
C TYR A 111 -1.87 7.63 -5.57
N GLU A 112 -0.55 7.55 -5.69
CA GLU A 112 0.19 6.34 -5.32
C GLU A 112 0.05 6.04 -3.83
N SER A 113 0.04 7.05 -2.96
CA SER A 113 -0.13 6.88 -1.50
C SER A 113 -1.52 6.35 -1.18
N LEU A 114 -2.56 6.84 -1.87
CA LEU A 114 -3.91 6.30 -1.76
C LEU A 114 -3.95 4.83 -2.14
N LEU A 115 -3.38 4.46 -3.29
CA LEU A 115 -3.36 3.08 -3.76
C LEU A 115 -2.65 2.16 -2.77
N PHE A 116 -1.48 2.58 -2.30
CA PHE A 116 -0.70 1.82 -1.35
C PHE A 116 -1.46 1.61 -0.02
N HIS A 117 -1.87 2.70 0.62
CA HIS A 117 -2.52 2.62 1.92
C HIS A 117 -3.91 2.00 1.83
N GLY A 118 -4.70 2.34 0.82
CA GLY A 118 -6.03 1.77 0.64
C GLY A 118 -5.97 0.26 0.42
N THR A 119 -5.04 -0.23 -0.39
CA THR A 119 -4.87 -1.67 -0.64
C THR A 119 -4.45 -2.42 0.63
N ILE A 120 -3.50 -1.87 1.38
CA ILE A 120 -3.13 -2.37 2.71
C ILE A 120 -4.35 -2.42 3.63
N MET A 121 -5.12 -1.35 3.72
CA MET A 121 -6.29 -1.30 4.59
C MET A 121 -7.35 -2.34 4.23
N MET A 122 -7.54 -2.67 2.95
CA MET A 122 -8.46 -3.75 2.54
C MET A 122 -8.03 -5.13 3.08
N THR A 123 -6.72 -5.35 3.20
CA THR A 123 -6.13 -6.58 3.75
C THR A 123 -6.32 -6.65 5.27
N TYR A 124 -6.12 -5.54 5.98
CA TYR A 124 -6.22 -5.50 7.46
C TYR A 124 -7.63 -5.20 7.99
N ASN A 125 -8.57 -4.78 7.16
CA ASN A 125 -9.94 -4.48 7.57
C ASN A 125 -10.93 -5.05 6.55
N ARG A 126 -11.63 -6.12 6.96
CA ARG A 126 -12.63 -6.81 6.15
C ARG A 126 -13.74 -5.90 5.61
N ASN A 127 -14.08 -4.84 6.34
CA ASN A 127 -15.16 -3.90 5.99
C ASN A 127 -14.66 -2.67 5.23
N PHE A 128 -13.37 -2.63 4.89
CA PHE A 128 -12.78 -1.53 4.15
C PHE A 128 -12.78 -1.85 2.65
N ASP A 129 -13.78 -1.35 1.93
CA ASP A 129 -13.98 -1.61 0.48
C ASP A 129 -13.92 -0.36 -0.38
N ILE A 130 -13.25 0.68 0.10
CA ILE A 130 -13.35 1.99 -0.55
C ILE A 130 -12.77 1.99 -1.97
N LEU A 131 -11.70 1.23 -2.23
CA LEU A 131 -11.10 1.10 -3.55
C LEU A 131 -11.86 0.16 -4.48
N VAL A 132 -12.82 -0.62 -3.97
CA VAL A 132 -13.70 -1.48 -4.77
C VAL A 132 -14.86 -0.68 -5.37
N THR A 133 -15.18 0.47 -4.79
CA THR A 133 -16.28 1.30 -5.29
C THR A 133 -15.95 1.85 -6.67
N ASN A 134 -16.91 1.76 -7.60
CA ASN A 134 -16.73 2.24 -8.97
C ASN A 134 -16.26 3.70 -9.01
N GLU A 135 -16.79 4.54 -8.12
CA GLU A 135 -16.46 5.96 -8.08
C GLU A 135 -15.00 6.23 -7.67
N ALA A 136 -14.53 5.64 -6.57
CA ALA A 136 -13.15 5.87 -6.12
C ALA A 136 -12.14 5.33 -7.14
N TRP A 137 -12.41 4.16 -7.71
CA TRP A 137 -11.54 3.57 -8.72
C TRP A 137 -11.55 4.37 -10.04
N GLN A 138 -12.71 4.90 -10.43
CA GLN A 138 -12.85 5.76 -11.61
C GLN A 138 -11.99 7.02 -11.48
N ILE A 139 -11.98 7.69 -10.32
CA ILE A 139 -11.13 8.87 -10.06
C ILE A 139 -9.65 8.54 -10.29
N ILE A 140 -9.21 7.39 -9.78
CA ILE A 140 -7.83 6.92 -9.94
C ILE A 140 -7.52 6.65 -11.42
N CYS A 141 -8.40 5.93 -12.13
CA CYS A 141 -8.24 5.64 -13.55
C CYS A 141 -8.18 6.92 -14.39
N GLU A 142 -9.09 7.86 -14.17
CA GLU A 142 -9.14 9.12 -14.91
C GLU A 142 -7.87 9.95 -14.71
N TYR A 143 -7.34 9.97 -13.49
CA TYR A 143 -6.04 10.59 -13.23
C TYR A 143 -4.94 9.94 -14.08
N PHE A 144 -4.72 8.63 -13.97
CA PHE A 144 -3.62 7.97 -14.69
C PHE A 144 -3.79 7.94 -16.22
N GLN A 145 -5.02 8.04 -16.72
CA GLN A 145 -5.29 8.16 -18.15
C GLN A 145 -5.03 9.56 -18.71
N SER A 146 -5.17 10.61 -17.89
CA SER A 146 -5.02 12.01 -18.32
C SER A 146 -3.82 12.73 -17.72
N CYS A 147 -3.00 12.02 -16.92
CA CYS A 147 -1.81 12.57 -16.30
C CYS A 147 -0.76 12.93 -17.36
N LEU A 148 -0.14 14.10 -17.20
CA LEU A 148 0.97 14.55 -18.05
C LEU A 148 2.29 13.86 -17.71
N LEU A 149 2.39 13.22 -16.55
CA LEU A 149 3.57 12.45 -16.17
C LEU A 149 3.55 11.07 -16.84
N PRO A 150 4.72 10.51 -17.18
CA PRO A 150 4.81 9.19 -17.76
C PRO A 150 4.14 8.11 -16.89
N VAL A 151 3.42 7.20 -17.54
CA VAL A 151 2.77 6.02 -16.93
C VAL A 151 3.36 4.71 -17.49
N GLY A 152 4.57 4.78 -18.02
CA GLY A 152 5.33 3.63 -18.53
C GLY A 152 5.73 2.65 -17.44
N GLN A 153 6.36 1.54 -17.83
CA GLN A 153 6.72 0.46 -16.92
C GLN A 153 7.96 0.75 -16.07
N ASP A 154 8.74 1.77 -16.43
CA ASP A 154 9.97 2.13 -15.72
C ASP A 154 9.68 2.55 -14.28
N LYS A 155 10.52 2.08 -13.36
CA LYS A 155 10.37 2.30 -11.92
C LYS A 155 10.37 3.79 -11.56
N GLU A 156 11.11 4.60 -12.31
CA GLU A 156 11.24 6.05 -12.15
C GLU A 156 9.89 6.76 -12.33
N ASN A 157 8.99 6.17 -13.10
CA ASN A 157 7.63 6.68 -13.28
C ASN A 157 6.76 6.44 -12.03
N TRP A 158 7.16 5.54 -11.12
CA TRP A 158 6.38 5.11 -9.96
C TRP A 158 7.17 5.37 -8.67
N PRO A 159 7.37 6.64 -8.27
CA PRO A 159 8.25 7.02 -7.17
C PRO A 159 7.89 6.38 -5.82
N LEU A 160 6.62 6.02 -5.60
CA LEU A 160 6.16 5.41 -4.36
C LEU A 160 5.90 3.91 -4.53
N LEU A 161 5.10 3.52 -5.53
CA LEU A 161 4.71 2.12 -5.75
C LEU A 161 5.87 1.27 -6.29
N CYS A 162 6.82 1.89 -7.00
CA CYS A 162 7.89 1.23 -7.75
C CYS A 162 7.40 0.25 -8.83
N VAL A 163 6.09 0.21 -9.09
CA VAL A 163 5.42 -0.60 -10.10
C VAL A 163 4.19 0.13 -10.61
N PRO A 164 3.71 -0.16 -11.84
CA PRO A 164 2.49 0.45 -12.34
C PRO A 164 1.24 0.15 -11.52
N TYR A 165 0.37 1.15 -11.40
CA TYR A 165 -0.87 1.08 -10.60
C TYR A 165 -1.81 -0.07 -10.97
N ASN A 166 -1.73 -0.56 -12.22
CA ASN A 166 -2.50 -1.72 -12.68
C ASN A 166 -2.23 -2.99 -11.85
N LEU A 167 -1.04 -3.15 -11.28
CA LEU A 167 -0.79 -4.26 -10.34
C LEU A 167 -1.59 -4.10 -9.05
N PHE A 168 -1.72 -2.88 -8.52
CA PHE A 168 -2.55 -2.59 -7.34
C PHE A 168 -4.04 -2.81 -7.63
N HIS A 169 -4.49 -2.60 -8.87
CA HIS A 169 -5.84 -2.97 -9.29
C HIS A 169 -6.11 -4.47 -9.12
N LEU A 170 -5.15 -5.32 -9.52
CA LEU A 170 -5.24 -6.76 -9.32
C LEU A 170 -5.32 -7.10 -7.84
N ILE A 171 -4.50 -6.47 -7.01
CA ILE A 171 -4.50 -6.69 -5.56
C ILE A 171 -5.86 -6.33 -4.94
N VAL A 172 -6.45 -5.17 -5.32
CA VAL A 172 -7.78 -4.76 -4.86
C VAL A 172 -8.83 -5.81 -5.23
N ARG A 173 -8.83 -6.29 -6.48
CA ARG A 173 -9.78 -7.30 -6.97
C ARG A 173 -9.61 -8.64 -6.26
N ILE A 174 -8.38 -9.11 -6.06
CA ILE A 174 -8.11 -10.38 -5.36
C ILE A 174 -8.45 -10.28 -3.88
N SER A 175 -8.13 -9.16 -3.22
CA SER A 175 -8.50 -8.94 -1.81
C SER A 175 -10.01 -8.99 -1.61
N ARG A 176 -10.79 -8.52 -2.59
CA ARG A 176 -12.25 -8.69 -2.61
C ARG A 176 -12.66 -10.15 -2.75
N LEU A 177 -12.05 -10.89 -3.68
CA LEU A 177 -12.32 -12.32 -3.87
C LEU A 177 -11.97 -13.14 -2.62
N ALA A 178 -10.86 -12.82 -1.95
CA ALA A 178 -10.39 -13.57 -0.78
C ALA A 178 -11.36 -13.58 0.40
N ARG A 179 -12.17 -12.52 0.53
CA ARG A 179 -13.22 -12.39 1.55
C ARG A 179 -14.50 -13.14 1.21
N ARG A 180 -14.61 -13.68 -0.01
CA ARG A 180 -15.77 -14.41 -0.52
C ARG A 180 -15.47 -15.91 -0.55
N SER A 181 -16.32 -16.68 0.10
CA SER A 181 -16.30 -18.14 0.01
C SER A 181 -17.71 -18.65 0.32
N PRO A 182 -18.33 -19.45 -0.58
CA PRO A 182 -17.84 -19.81 -1.92
C PRO A 182 -17.84 -18.64 -2.92
N LEU A 183 -17.12 -18.78 -4.03
CA LEU A 183 -17.13 -17.85 -5.17
C LEU A 183 -18.29 -18.18 -6.12
N GLY A 184 -18.96 -17.14 -6.62
CA GLY A 184 -19.94 -17.28 -7.72
C GLY A 184 -19.29 -17.36 -9.10
N GLU A 185 -20.10 -17.58 -10.15
CA GLU A 185 -19.60 -17.66 -11.54
C GLU A 185 -18.89 -16.37 -11.98
N ASP A 186 -19.45 -15.20 -11.66
CA ASP A 186 -18.82 -13.91 -11.95
C ASP A 186 -17.46 -13.76 -11.24
N ASP A 187 -17.35 -14.22 -10.00
CA ASP A 187 -16.11 -14.18 -9.22
C ASP A 187 -15.04 -15.11 -9.85
N LEU A 188 -15.45 -16.27 -10.36
CA LEU A 188 -14.57 -17.20 -11.07
C LEU A 188 -14.09 -16.62 -12.41
N ALA A 189 -14.97 -15.95 -13.16
CA ALA A 189 -14.59 -15.25 -14.39
C ALA A 189 -13.57 -14.12 -14.10
N ILE A 190 -13.78 -13.38 -13.01
CA ILE A 190 -12.83 -12.36 -12.53
C ILE A 190 -11.49 -13.02 -12.17
N ALA A 191 -11.49 -14.13 -11.43
CA ALA A 191 -10.27 -14.85 -11.04
C ALA A 191 -9.49 -15.37 -12.27
N ALA A 192 -10.18 -15.86 -13.29
CA ALA A 192 -9.57 -16.30 -14.55
C ALA A 192 -8.90 -15.14 -15.31
N ALA A 193 -9.58 -13.98 -15.40
CA ALA A 193 -9.00 -12.78 -16.02
C ALA A 193 -7.74 -12.31 -15.28
N ILE A 194 -7.78 -12.29 -13.95
CA ILE A 194 -6.65 -11.93 -13.09
C ILE A 194 -5.48 -12.90 -13.29
N THR A 195 -5.74 -14.20 -13.43
CA THR A 195 -4.70 -15.22 -13.70
C THR A 195 -3.94 -14.90 -14.98
N LEU A 196 -4.65 -14.50 -16.04
CA LEU A 196 -4.03 -14.12 -17.31
C LEU A 196 -3.19 -12.84 -17.18
N GLU A 197 -3.70 -11.84 -16.47
CA GLU A 197 -2.97 -10.59 -16.22
C GLU A 197 -1.69 -10.83 -15.40
N LEU A 198 -1.76 -11.65 -14.34
CA LEU A 198 -0.60 -12.00 -13.51
C LEU A 198 0.49 -12.74 -14.29
N ARG A 199 0.13 -13.57 -15.27
CA ARG A 199 1.11 -14.21 -16.15
C ARG A 199 1.92 -13.16 -16.93
N ARG A 200 1.23 -12.18 -17.52
CA ARG A 200 1.88 -11.08 -18.26
C ARG A 200 2.81 -10.25 -17.36
N TRP A 201 2.40 -10.01 -16.12
CA TRP A 201 3.25 -9.34 -15.13
C TRP A 201 4.48 -10.16 -14.76
N GLY A 202 4.34 -11.48 -14.61
CA GLY A 202 5.46 -12.39 -14.39
C GLY A 202 6.48 -12.33 -15.53
N ASP A 203 6.01 -12.39 -16.77
CA ASP A 203 6.87 -12.30 -17.96
C ASP A 203 7.60 -10.95 -18.04
N LEU A 204 6.91 -9.86 -17.71
CA LEU A 204 7.48 -8.52 -17.71
C LEU A 204 8.59 -8.35 -16.66
N LEU A 205 8.32 -8.77 -15.43
CA LEU A 205 9.26 -8.59 -14.31
C LEU A 205 10.40 -9.62 -14.30
N ALA A 206 10.30 -10.69 -15.09
CA ALA A 206 11.43 -11.60 -15.31
C ALA A 206 12.65 -10.89 -15.92
N LEU A 207 12.43 -9.77 -16.61
CA LEU A 207 13.48 -8.98 -17.27
C LEU A 207 14.25 -8.05 -16.30
N ASP A 208 13.65 -7.66 -15.17
CA ASP A 208 14.30 -6.85 -14.13
C ASP A 208 14.48 -7.68 -12.85
N LEU A 209 15.66 -8.30 -12.74
CA LEU A 209 15.98 -9.19 -11.63
C LEU A 209 15.95 -8.49 -10.25
N SER A 210 16.08 -7.17 -10.23
CA SER A 210 16.17 -6.35 -9.01
C SER A 210 14.84 -5.73 -8.59
N SER A 211 13.77 -5.94 -9.38
CA SER A 211 12.51 -5.24 -9.16
C SER A 211 11.81 -5.65 -7.86
N PRO A 212 11.49 -4.68 -6.98
CA PRO A 212 10.54 -4.88 -5.87
C PRO A 212 9.22 -5.51 -6.28
N GLY A 213 8.78 -5.21 -7.51
CA GLY A 213 7.50 -5.62 -8.05
C GLY A 213 7.32 -7.12 -8.12
N LYS A 214 8.42 -7.88 -8.20
CA LYS A 214 8.38 -9.34 -8.22
C LYS A 214 7.71 -9.91 -6.99
N LEU A 215 8.02 -9.39 -5.80
CA LEU A 215 7.39 -9.85 -4.57
C LEU A 215 5.90 -9.56 -4.58
N TYR A 216 5.49 -8.40 -5.09
CA TYR A 216 4.07 -8.08 -5.26
C TYR A 216 3.36 -9.06 -6.19
N VAL A 217 3.91 -9.34 -7.38
CA VAL A 217 3.32 -10.28 -8.33
C VAL A 217 3.22 -11.68 -7.73
N LEU A 218 4.28 -12.15 -7.07
CA LEU A 218 4.31 -13.46 -6.43
C LEU A 218 3.31 -13.58 -5.29
N ALA A 219 3.29 -12.62 -4.35
CA ALA A 219 2.32 -12.60 -3.26
C ALA A 219 0.87 -12.54 -3.79
N THR A 220 0.65 -11.76 -4.84
CA THR A 220 -0.67 -11.63 -5.49
C THR A 220 -1.11 -12.95 -6.13
N LYS A 221 -0.19 -13.68 -6.78
CA LYS A 221 -0.45 -15.02 -7.33
C LYS A 221 -0.73 -16.05 -6.22
N ILE A 222 0.12 -16.08 -5.18
CA ILE A 222 -0.06 -17.00 -4.04
C ILE A 222 -1.41 -16.76 -3.37
N LEU A 223 -1.80 -15.50 -3.20
CA LEU A 223 -3.12 -15.14 -2.67
C LEU A 223 -4.24 -15.67 -3.56
N LEU A 224 -4.16 -15.45 -4.88
CA LEU A 224 -5.18 -15.96 -5.81
C LEU A 224 -5.29 -17.48 -5.80
N ASP A 225 -4.15 -18.20 -5.84
CA ASP A 225 -4.13 -19.66 -5.78
C ASP A 225 -4.75 -20.16 -4.47
N ASN A 226 -4.45 -19.49 -3.34
CA ASN A 226 -5.07 -19.76 -2.05
C ASN A 226 -6.60 -19.56 -2.08
N VAL A 227 -7.08 -18.45 -2.65
CA VAL A 227 -8.53 -18.20 -2.82
C VAL A 227 -9.22 -19.30 -3.64
N LEU A 228 -8.60 -19.72 -4.75
CA LEU A 228 -9.12 -20.77 -5.62
C LEU A 228 -9.07 -22.15 -4.94
N SER A 229 -8.04 -22.42 -4.15
CA SER A 229 -7.91 -23.69 -3.40
C SER A 229 -8.99 -23.90 -2.34
N ARG A 230 -9.64 -22.81 -1.87
CA ARG A 230 -10.75 -22.87 -0.93
C ARG A 230 -12.07 -23.31 -1.59
N GLN A 231 -12.18 -23.29 -2.92
CA GLN A 231 -13.42 -23.58 -3.66
C GLN A 231 -13.61 -25.07 -3.94
N LEU A 232 -12.52 -25.77 -4.21
CA LEU A 232 -12.46 -27.19 -4.53
C LEU A 232 -11.26 -27.75 -3.80
N ASP A 233 -11.36 -28.94 -3.19
CA ASP A 233 -10.22 -29.61 -2.58
C ASP A 233 -9.24 -30.07 -3.67
N ASN A 234 -8.45 -29.12 -4.16
CA ASN A 234 -7.59 -29.24 -5.32
C ASN A 234 -6.13 -29.34 -4.86
N MET A 235 -5.65 -30.58 -4.73
CA MET A 235 -4.27 -30.86 -4.34
C MET A 235 -3.23 -30.16 -5.22
N CYS A 236 -3.49 -29.99 -6.52
CA CYS A 236 -2.58 -29.30 -7.45
C CYS A 236 -2.40 -27.82 -7.07
N LEU A 237 -3.47 -27.15 -6.61
CA LEU A 237 -3.38 -25.76 -6.13
C LEU A 237 -2.61 -25.66 -4.82
N LYS A 238 -2.78 -26.63 -3.90
CA LYS A 238 -2.01 -26.68 -2.64
C LYS A 238 -0.50 -26.83 -2.91
N ASP A 239 -0.12 -27.66 -3.87
CA ASP A 239 1.27 -27.81 -4.30
C ASP A 239 1.81 -26.55 -5.02
N SER A 240 0.97 -25.90 -5.85
CA SER A 240 1.29 -24.60 -6.47
C SER A 240 1.59 -23.53 -5.40
N ILE A 241 0.75 -23.43 -4.37
CA ILE A 241 0.93 -22.49 -3.26
C ILE A 241 2.26 -22.77 -2.54
N LYS A 242 2.54 -24.03 -2.18
CA LYS A 242 3.79 -24.39 -1.50
C LYS A 242 5.02 -24.06 -2.34
N THR A 243 4.97 -24.36 -3.64
CA THR A 243 6.02 -24.03 -4.60
C THR A 243 6.20 -22.51 -4.73
N GLY A 244 5.09 -21.78 -4.82
CA GLY A 244 5.07 -20.32 -4.88
C GLY A 244 5.66 -19.67 -3.64
N VAL A 245 5.32 -20.14 -2.44
CA VAL A 245 5.89 -19.68 -1.16
C VAL A 245 7.41 -19.90 -1.16
N ARG A 246 7.88 -21.09 -1.54
CA ARG A 246 9.32 -21.37 -1.60
C ARG A 246 10.05 -20.48 -2.59
N TYR A 247 9.45 -20.26 -3.76
CA TYR A 247 9.99 -19.35 -4.77
C TYR A 247 10.03 -17.90 -4.26
N PHE A 248 8.98 -17.45 -3.59
CA PHE A 248 8.93 -16.13 -2.95
C PHE A 248 10.04 -15.95 -1.91
N VAL A 249 10.26 -16.94 -1.03
CA VAL A 249 11.33 -16.89 -0.02
C VAL A 249 12.71 -16.79 -0.67
N ASN A 250 12.93 -17.50 -1.79
CA ASN A 250 14.19 -17.41 -2.54
C ASN A 250 14.38 -16.02 -3.18
N GLU A 251 13.35 -15.47 -3.82
CA GLU A 251 13.42 -14.12 -4.41
C GLU A 251 13.59 -13.04 -3.32
N MET A 252 12.95 -13.20 -2.16
CA MET A 252 13.09 -12.27 -1.03
C MET A 252 14.55 -12.12 -0.56
N ALA A 253 15.36 -13.17 -0.71
CA ALA A 253 16.78 -13.12 -0.36
C ALA A 253 17.61 -12.26 -1.34
N THR A 254 17.16 -12.11 -2.59
CA THR A 254 17.86 -11.35 -3.62
C THR A 254 17.45 -9.88 -3.66
N VAL A 255 16.27 -9.54 -3.13
CA VAL A 255 15.81 -8.14 -3.09
C VAL A 255 16.56 -7.35 -2.02
N ALA A 256 17.34 -6.37 -2.47
CA ALA A 256 18.05 -5.45 -1.60
C ALA A 256 17.08 -4.58 -0.79
N VAL A 257 17.30 -4.51 0.54
CA VAL A 257 16.54 -3.62 1.43
C VAL A 257 17.05 -2.19 1.27
N GLY A 258 16.65 -1.55 0.18
CA GLY A 258 16.88 -0.12 -0.02
C GLY A 258 15.96 0.73 0.86
N PRO A 259 16.31 2.00 1.15
CA PRO A 259 15.49 2.92 1.95
C PRO A 259 14.06 3.09 1.40
N LEU A 260 13.91 3.14 0.08
CA LEU A 260 12.60 3.22 -0.60
C LEU A 260 11.83 1.90 -0.51
N PHE A 261 12.52 0.76 -0.64
CA PHE A 261 11.91 -0.58 -0.57
C PHE A 261 11.38 -0.91 0.83
N SER A 262 12.12 -0.50 1.87
CA SER A 262 11.74 -0.72 3.26
C SER A 262 10.37 -0.12 3.60
N ARG A 263 10.03 1.04 3.03
CA ARG A 263 8.80 1.80 3.30
C ARG A 263 7.51 1.15 2.79
N TYR A 264 7.58 0.27 1.79
CA TYR A 264 6.41 -0.20 1.05
C TYR A 264 6.27 -1.72 0.90
N ASN A 265 7.15 -2.59 1.40
CA ASN A 265 7.09 -4.05 1.10
C ASN A 265 6.59 -4.95 2.23
N LEU A 266 5.89 -4.40 3.22
CA LEU A 266 5.27 -5.25 4.24
C LEU A 266 4.09 -6.06 3.67
N TRP A 267 3.32 -5.50 2.73
CA TRP A 267 2.15 -6.20 2.20
C TRP A 267 2.48 -7.58 1.58
N PRO A 268 3.42 -7.72 0.64
CA PRO A 268 3.76 -9.03 0.10
C PRO A 268 4.20 -10.04 1.17
N LEU A 269 4.98 -9.60 2.16
CA LEU A 269 5.47 -10.45 3.24
C LEU A 269 4.33 -10.93 4.14
N SER A 270 3.44 -10.02 4.54
CA SER A 270 2.26 -10.32 5.36
C SER A 270 1.36 -11.38 4.70
N ILE A 271 1.06 -11.20 3.42
CA ILE A 271 0.22 -12.13 2.65
C ILE A 271 0.83 -13.53 2.60
N VAL A 272 2.13 -13.61 2.28
CA VAL A 272 2.79 -14.91 2.10
C VAL A 272 3.02 -15.60 3.45
N GLU A 273 3.33 -14.86 4.52
CA GLU A 273 3.43 -15.44 5.87
C GLU A 273 2.11 -16.05 6.33
N HIS A 274 0.99 -15.34 6.08
CA HIS A 274 -0.35 -15.80 6.43
C HIS A 274 -0.71 -17.11 5.73
N ILE A 275 -0.32 -17.26 4.46
CA ILE A 275 -0.64 -18.44 3.63
C ILE A 275 0.37 -19.59 3.83
N ALA A 276 1.63 -19.28 4.17
CA ALA A 276 2.66 -20.28 4.37
C ALA A 276 2.27 -21.29 5.46
N THR A 277 2.64 -22.55 5.28
CA THR A 277 2.41 -23.63 6.25
C THR A 277 3.71 -24.12 6.89
N ASP A 278 4.83 -23.97 6.20
CA ASP A 278 6.16 -24.37 6.66
C ASP A 278 6.72 -23.37 7.69
N ALA A 279 7.19 -23.88 8.83
CA ALA A 279 7.68 -23.05 9.93
C ALA A 279 8.97 -22.30 9.57
N GLU A 280 9.85 -22.90 8.75
CA GLU A 280 11.08 -22.24 8.32
C GLU A 280 10.79 -21.11 7.33
N ASP A 281 9.88 -21.31 6.37
CA ASP A 281 9.44 -20.25 5.46
C ASP A 281 8.85 -19.06 6.25
N LYS A 282 7.98 -19.32 7.24
CA LYS A 282 7.44 -18.27 8.13
C LYS A 282 8.55 -17.54 8.89
N ARG A 283 9.51 -18.28 9.46
CA ARG A 283 10.64 -17.70 10.19
C ARG A 283 11.47 -16.77 9.32
N LEU A 284 11.76 -17.18 8.08
CA LEU A 284 12.50 -16.37 7.11
C LEU A 284 11.76 -15.09 6.74
N ILE A 285 10.44 -15.19 6.48
CA ILE A 285 9.60 -14.03 6.14
C ILE A 285 9.55 -13.04 7.32
N LYS A 286 9.32 -13.51 8.54
CA LYS A 286 9.34 -12.65 9.76
C LYS A 286 10.70 -11.99 9.97
N GLY A 287 11.78 -12.74 9.74
CA GLY A 287 13.14 -12.19 9.80
C GLY A 287 13.33 -11.03 8.82
N LYS A 288 12.80 -11.15 7.59
CA LYS A 288 12.84 -10.08 6.59
C LYS A 288 11.94 -8.90 6.97
N MET A 289 10.74 -9.14 7.50
CA MET A 289 9.88 -8.07 8.01
C MET A 289 10.58 -7.25 9.08
N ALA A 290 11.25 -7.91 10.03
CA ALA A 290 12.04 -7.24 11.06
C ALA A 290 13.21 -6.43 10.47
N GLU A 291 13.91 -6.96 9.46
CA GLU A 291 14.97 -6.23 8.72
C GLU A 291 14.44 -4.95 8.05
N MET A 292 13.28 -5.04 7.39
CA MET A 292 12.63 -3.89 6.75
C MET A 292 12.18 -2.86 7.79
N LEU A 293 11.57 -3.29 8.89
CA LEU A 293 11.12 -2.41 9.97
C LEU A 293 12.29 -1.66 10.62
N ARG A 294 13.41 -2.34 10.93
CA ARG A 294 14.64 -1.69 11.41
C ARG A 294 15.19 -0.65 10.43
N SER A 295 15.16 -0.96 9.13
CA SER A 295 15.67 -0.06 8.09
C SER A 295 14.82 1.21 7.95
N MET A 296 13.51 1.11 8.21
CA MET A 296 12.58 2.24 8.18
C MET A 296 12.71 3.19 9.37
N ASP A 297 12.94 2.65 10.58
CA ASP A 297 13.08 3.44 11.80
C ASP A 297 14.47 4.11 11.92
N GLY A 298 15.28 3.99 10.87
CA GLY A 298 16.69 4.35 10.83
C GLY A 298 17.55 3.36 11.59
N GLY A 299 18.81 3.22 11.18
CA GLY A 299 19.76 2.23 11.72
C GLY A 299 20.11 2.35 13.22
N GLY A 300 19.37 3.16 14.00
CA GLY A 300 19.46 3.26 15.45
C GLY A 300 18.50 2.33 16.22
N VAL A 301 17.50 1.72 15.57
CA VAL A 301 16.62 0.74 16.23
C VAL A 301 17.26 -0.65 16.14
N MET A 302 17.80 -1.13 17.27
CA MET A 302 18.44 -2.45 17.35
C MET A 302 17.42 -3.59 17.32
N GLU A 303 16.23 -3.39 17.89
CA GLU A 303 15.18 -4.42 18.00
C GLU A 303 13.82 -3.86 17.60
N VAL A 304 13.14 -4.58 16.71
CA VAL A 304 11.75 -4.30 16.34
C VAL A 304 10.87 -5.10 17.31
N PRO A 305 9.96 -4.46 18.05
CA PRO A 305 9.07 -5.17 18.98
C PRO A 305 8.27 -6.25 18.24
N GLN A 306 8.14 -7.43 18.84
CA GLN A 306 7.41 -8.53 18.23
C GLN A 306 5.93 -8.15 18.01
N GLU A 307 5.36 -7.33 18.88
CA GLU A 307 4.00 -6.82 18.76
C GLU A 307 3.80 -6.00 17.47
N LEU A 308 4.85 -5.30 17.02
CA LEU A 308 4.79 -4.55 15.76
C LEU A 308 4.80 -5.48 14.56
N ILE A 309 5.57 -6.57 14.60
CA ILE A 309 5.58 -7.60 13.55
C ILE A 309 4.22 -8.30 13.51
N ASP A 310 3.72 -8.76 14.66
CA ASP A 310 2.47 -9.50 14.78
C ASP A 310 1.28 -8.68 14.29
N ARG A 311 1.29 -7.36 14.48
CA ARG A 311 0.26 -6.46 13.91
C ARG A 311 0.19 -6.52 12.38
N PHE A 312 1.31 -6.68 11.69
CA PHE A 312 1.32 -6.85 10.23
C PHE A 312 0.99 -8.29 9.79
N LEU A 313 0.91 -9.24 10.72
CA LEU A 313 0.53 -10.63 10.45
C LEU A 313 -0.92 -10.94 10.81
N ASP A 314 -1.54 -10.11 11.65
CA ASP A 314 -2.97 -10.15 11.91
C ASP A 314 -3.74 -9.57 10.72
N ILE A 315 -4.19 -10.44 9.82
CA ILE A 315 -4.85 -10.06 8.57
C ILE A 315 -6.33 -10.52 8.60
N PRO A 316 -7.18 -9.86 9.40
CA PRO A 316 -8.59 -10.27 9.54
C PRO A 316 -9.43 -9.99 8.28
N GLY A 317 -8.85 -9.31 7.29
CA GLY A 317 -9.49 -9.03 6.01
C GLY A 317 -9.29 -10.11 4.95
N LEU A 318 -8.65 -11.26 5.22
CA LEU A 318 -8.44 -12.36 4.25
C LEU A 318 -8.91 -13.74 4.74
#